data_AF-A0A0C3F1H7-F1
#
_entry.id   AF-A0A0C3F1H7-F1
#
_cell.length_a   1.000
_cell.length_b   1.000
_cell.length_c   1.000
_cell.angle_alpha   90.00
_cell.angle_beta   90.00
_cell.angle_gamma   90.00
#
_symmetry.space_group_name_H-M   'P 1'
#
loop_
_entity.id
_entity.type
_entity.pdbx_description
1 polymer ?
#
loop_
_entity_poly.entity_id
_entity_poly.type
_entity_poly.pdbx_seq_one_letter_code
_entity_poly.pdbx_strand_id
1 'polypeptide(L)'
;MVAQTLIDPNMLVSKLVTYSTDTGQNLDIQYTVGAVQGVPITFISVGPNNRDGFKRHLDFAQYLLSMPQPPQVVTTSYGFDESNVDPRFAIFASGDGGVGREPTVNCPLYAGKFNPNGCTFPNVTTQAVNVEPVNGGKYENDYGTSAASLMFASVIALLNDQCITTRNRPLGFLNPLLYANPSILNDITSDSNPNRFSSIDSWDPVTGLGTPNYTTLRRVVGVGG
;
A
#
# COMPACT_ATOMS: atom_id res chain seq x y z
N MET A 1 4.40 -2.46 2.61
CA MET A 1 4.12 -2.51 1.15
C MET A 1 3.60 -1.15 0.69
N VAL A 2 3.64 -0.82 -0.61
CA VAL A 2 3.22 0.51 -1.11
C VAL A 2 2.04 0.34 -2.06
N ALA A 3 0.91 0.98 -1.73
CA ALA A 3 -0.05 1.36 -2.75
C ALA A 3 0.36 2.76 -3.23
N GLN A 4 0.86 2.85 -4.45
CA GLN A 4 1.21 4.12 -5.07
C GLN A 4 0.21 4.42 -6.18
N THR A 5 -0.42 5.59 -6.11
CA THR A 5 -1.23 6.12 -7.21
C THR A 5 -0.26 6.61 -8.29
N LEU A 6 -0.17 5.91 -9.43
CA LEU A 6 0.84 6.18 -10.47
C LEU A 6 0.21 6.57 -11.81
N ILE A 7 0.32 7.87 -12.11
CA ILE A 7 0.66 8.49 -13.41
C ILE A 7 -0.22 8.18 -14.63
N ASP A 8 -1.48 8.61 -14.61
CA ASP A 8 -2.03 9.42 -15.72
C ASP A 8 -3.10 10.36 -15.18
N PRO A 9 -2.82 11.67 -15.03
CA PRO A 9 -3.80 12.64 -14.54
C PRO A 9 -4.95 12.88 -15.53
N ASN A 10 -4.80 12.46 -16.80
CA ASN A 10 -5.79 12.63 -17.85
C ASN A 10 -6.68 11.39 -18.06
N MET A 11 -6.40 10.30 -17.34
CA MET A 11 -7.21 9.11 -17.44
C MET A 11 -8.57 9.34 -16.78
N LEU A 12 -9.65 9.19 -17.56
CA LEU A 12 -11.04 9.37 -17.10
C LEU A 12 -11.75 8.06 -16.79
N VAL A 13 -10.97 7.01 -16.48
CA VAL A 13 -11.48 5.71 -16.05
C VAL A 13 -10.59 5.23 -14.91
N SER A 14 -11.16 4.94 -13.75
CA SER A 14 -10.41 4.35 -12.64
C SER A 14 -9.97 2.94 -13.03
N LYS A 15 -8.70 2.61 -12.85
CA LYS A 15 -8.15 1.25 -13.04
C LYS A 15 -7.18 0.94 -11.93
N LEU A 16 -7.32 -0.25 -11.34
CA LEU A 16 -6.45 -0.77 -10.30
C LEU A 16 -5.61 -1.92 -10.85
N VAL A 17 -4.29 -1.83 -10.70
CA VAL A 17 -3.36 -2.91 -11.03
C VAL A 17 -2.75 -3.46 -9.75
N THR A 18 -2.83 -4.79 -9.62
CA THR A 18 -2.20 -5.54 -8.53
C THR A 18 -1.03 -6.34 -9.09
N TYR A 19 0.16 -6.14 -8.53
CA TYR A 19 1.38 -6.84 -8.90
C TYR A 19 1.81 -7.83 -7.82
N SER A 20 1.97 -9.09 -8.19
CA SER A 20 2.39 -10.18 -7.30
C SER A 20 3.46 -11.06 -7.96
N THR A 21 4.37 -11.60 -7.17
CA THR A 21 5.44 -12.48 -7.68
C THR A 21 5.21 -13.96 -7.37
N ASP A 22 4.10 -14.29 -6.71
CA ASP A 22 3.74 -15.65 -6.35
C ASP A 22 2.50 -16.10 -7.13
N THR A 23 2.50 -17.38 -7.51
CA THR A 23 1.36 -18.10 -8.09
C THR A 23 0.27 -18.44 -7.08
N GLY A 24 0.54 -18.31 -5.78
CA GLY A 24 -0.35 -18.78 -4.70
C GLY A 24 -1.27 -17.74 -4.05
N GLN A 25 -1.16 -16.44 -4.34
CA GLN A 25 -1.88 -15.43 -3.56
C GLN A 25 -3.29 -15.13 -4.09
N ASN A 26 -4.22 -16.03 -3.76
CA ASN A 26 -5.65 -15.78 -3.90
C ASN A 26 -6.10 -14.58 -3.03
N LEU A 27 -5.34 -14.23 -1.99
CA LEU A 27 -5.57 -13.08 -1.13
C LEU A 27 -5.60 -11.76 -1.91
N ASP A 28 -4.60 -11.56 -2.78
CA ASP A 28 -4.42 -10.34 -3.56
C ASP A 28 -5.66 -10.03 -4.43
N ILE A 29 -6.22 -11.08 -5.04
CA ILE A 29 -7.40 -10.99 -5.89
C ILE A 29 -8.67 -10.87 -5.05
N GLN A 30 -8.86 -11.73 -4.04
CA GLN A 30 -10.11 -11.79 -3.27
C GLN A 30 -10.41 -10.49 -2.52
N TYR A 31 -9.40 -9.89 -1.89
CA TYR A 31 -9.61 -8.64 -1.16
C TYR A 31 -9.80 -7.46 -2.09
N THR A 32 -9.10 -7.43 -3.23
CA THR A 32 -9.26 -6.35 -4.20
C THR A 32 -10.63 -6.42 -4.90
N VAL A 33 -11.03 -7.60 -5.39
CA VAL A 33 -12.32 -7.81 -6.06
C VAL A 33 -13.49 -7.67 -5.07
N GLY A 34 -13.32 -8.13 -3.83
CA GLY A 34 -14.34 -7.99 -2.79
C GLY A 34 -14.54 -6.56 -2.32
N ALA A 35 -13.45 -5.77 -2.21
CA ALA A 35 -13.51 -4.40 -1.73
C ALA A 35 -13.88 -3.38 -2.82
N VAL A 36 -13.57 -3.65 -4.09
CA VAL A 36 -13.74 -2.69 -5.19
C VAL A 36 -14.76 -3.21 -6.20
N GLN A 37 -16.01 -2.74 -6.09
CA GLN A 37 -17.04 -2.99 -7.09
C GLN A 37 -17.06 -1.85 -8.12
N GLY A 38 -17.18 -2.21 -9.40
CA GLY A 38 -17.35 -1.24 -10.50
C GLY A 38 -16.05 -0.65 -11.08
N VAL A 39 -14.90 -0.83 -10.43
CA VAL A 39 -13.60 -0.43 -10.99
C VAL A 39 -12.91 -1.63 -11.64
N PRO A 40 -12.45 -1.53 -12.90
CA PRO A 40 -11.64 -2.56 -13.52
C PRO A 40 -10.35 -2.85 -12.73
N ILE A 41 -10.16 -4.13 -12.39
CA ILE A 41 -8.96 -4.64 -11.70
C ILE A 41 -8.17 -5.51 -12.68
N THR A 42 -6.87 -5.26 -12.79
CA THR A 42 -5.93 -6.08 -13.56
C THR A 42 -4.91 -6.69 -12.60
N PHE A 43 -4.88 -8.02 -12.53
CA PHE A 43 -3.88 -8.74 -11.77
C PHE A 43 -2.71 -9.14 -12.67
N ILE A 44 -1.49 -8.82 -12.26
CA ILE A 44 -0.26 -9.14 -12.96
C ILE A 44 0.58 -10.02 -12.04
N SER A 45 0.78 -11.28 -12.45
CA SER A 45 1.70 -12.20 -11.80
C SER A 45 2.91 -12.46 -12.69
N VAL A 46 4.10 -12.40 -12.10
CA VAL A 46 5.36 -12.73 -12.79
C VAL A 46 5.80 -14.19 -12.60
N GLY A 47 4.98 -15.00 -11.92
CA GLY A 47 5.21 -16.43 -11.70
C GLY A 47 6.43 -16.77 -10.82
N PRO A 48 6.59 -18.05 -10.40
CA PRO A 48 7.64 -18.47 -9.47
C PRO A 48 9.00 -18.74 -10.14
N ASN A 49 9.05 -18.82 -11.46
CA ASN A 49 10.26 -19.20 -12.23
C ASN A 49 11.00 -17.96 -12.78
N ASN A 50 11.29 -16.99 -11.92
CA ASN A 50 11.96 -15.74 -12.28
C ASN A 50 13.30 -15.61 -11.53
N ARG A 51 14.41 -15.62 -12.28
CA ARG A 51 15.79 -15.62 -11.76
C ARG A 51 16.44 -14.23 -11.70
N ASP A 52 15.66 -13.16 -11.85
CA ASP A 52 16.14 -11.81 -12.17
C ASP A 52 16.11 -10.82 -10.98
N GLY A 53 15.64 -11.25 -9.81
CA GLY A 53 15.76 -10.49 -8.55
C GLY A 53 15.01 -9.15 -8.62
N PHE A 54 15.70 -8.05 -8.29
CA PHE A 54 15.12 -6.69 -8.34
C PHE A 54 14.63 -6.29 -9.75
N LYS A 55 15.23 -6.84 -10.81
CA LYS A 55 14.91 -6.45 -12.19
C LYS A 55 13.45 -6.63 -12.56
N ARG A 56 12.73 -7.59 -11.97
CA ARG A 56 11.28 -7.74 -12.18
C ARG A 56 10.45 -6.51 -11.81
N HIS A 57 10.88 -5.73 -10.81
CA HIS A 57 10.17 -4.50 -10.41
C HIS A 57 10.49 -3.37 -11.40
N LEU A 58 11.72 -3.35 -11.92
CA LEU A 58 12.11 -2.44 -12.99
C LEU A 58 11.35 -2.76 -14.28
N ASP A 59 11.24 -4.02 -14.65
CA ASP A 59 10.49 -4.47 -15.83
C ASP A 59 9.00 -4.14 -15.67
N PHE A 60 8.44 -4.33 -14.48
CA PHE A 60 7.07 -3.91 -14.17
C PHE A 60 6.90 -2.39 -14.28
N ALA A 61 7.82 -1.61 -13.73
CA ALA A 61 7.79 -0.14 -13.85
C ALA A 61 7.91 0.31 -15.31
N GLN A 62 8.81 -0.30 -16.09
CA GLN A 62 8.96 -0.04 -17.52
C GLN A 62 7.70 -0.44 -18.31
N TYR A 63 7.07 -1.55 -17.94
CA TYR A 63 5.82 -2.00 -18.53
C TYR A 63 4.71 -0.97 -18.30
N LEU A 64 4.54 -0.50 -17.06
CA LEU A 64 3.58 0.56 -16.74
C LEU A 64 3.86 1.85 -17.52
N LEU A 65 5.12 2.28 -17.58
CA LEU A 65 5.54 3.47 -18.33
C LEU A 65 5.34 3.33 -19.84
N SER A 66 5.34 2.10 -20.37
CA SER A 66 5.09 1.83 -21.78
C SER A 66 3.61 1.81 -22.15
N MET A 67 2.70 1.78 -21.16
CA MET A 67 1.26 1.72 -21.42
C MET A 67 0.75 3.04 -22.02
N PRO A 68 -0.05 2.98 -23.10
CA PRO A 68 -0.74 4.17 -23.61
C PRO A 68 -1.74 4.78 -22.61
N GLN A 69 -2.26 3.95 -21.70
CA GLN A 69 -3.21 4.33 -20.65
C GLN A 69 -2.83 3.57 -19.35
N PRO A 70 -1.83 4.05 -18.60
CA PRO A 70 -1.39 3.40 -17.37
C PRO A 70 -2.50 3.43 -16.31
N PRO A 71 -2.51 2.46 -15.39
CA PRO A 71 -3.51 2.39 -14.31
C PRO A 71 -3.36 3.57 -13.36
N GLN A 72 -4.45 4.01 -12.74
CA GLN A 72 -4.38 5.11 -11.79
C GLN A 72 -3.86 4.67 -10.43
N VAL A 73 -4.17 3.44 -10.03
CA VAL A 73 -3.74 2.88 -8.74
C VAL A 73 -2.94 1.62 -9.01
N VAL A 74 -1.73 1.57 -8.45
CA VAL A 74 -0.86 0.41 -8.50
C VAL A 74 -0.57 -0.01 -7.07
N THR A 75 -0.76 -1.30 -6.79
CA THR A 75 -0.40 -1.90 -5.51
C THR A 75 0.50 -3.11 -5.73
N THR A 76 1.50 -3.24 -4.87
CA THR A 76 2.49 -4.31 -4.91
C THR A 76 2.56 -4.94 -3.52
N SER A 77 2.49 -6.26 -3.47
CA SER A 77 2.65 -7.09 -2.25
C SER A 77 4.08 -7.62 -2.10
N TYR A 78 5.07 -6.94 -2.70
CA TYR A 78 6.47 -7.39 -2.70
C TYR A 78 7.45 -6.27 -2.35
N GLY A 79 8.54 -6.63 -1.69
CA GLY A 79 9.66 -5.74 -1.36
C GLY A 79 10.98 -6.49 -1.19
N PHE A 80 12.08 -5.74 -1.20
CA PHE A 80 13.42 -6.24 -0.85
C PHE A 80 13.96 -5.41 0.30
N ASP A 81 14.90 -5.98 1.07
CA ASP A 81 15.67 -5.18 2.03
C ASP A 81 16.38 -4.05 1.28
N GLU A 82 16.29 -2.83 1.81
CA GLU A 82 16.84 -1.62 1.17
C GLU A 82 18.34 -1.76 0.88
N SER A 83 19.08 -2.48 1.73
CA SER A 83 20.52 -2.77 1.54
C SER A 83 20.84 -3.54 0.26
N ASN A 84 19.85 -4.21 -0.32
CA ASN A 84 20.00 -5.05 -1.51
C ASN A 84 19.55 -4.33 -2.80
N VAL A 85 19.13 -3.07 -2.70
CA VAL A 85 18.64 -2.25 -3.81
C VAL A 85 19.53 -1.01 -3.93
N ASP A 86 19.90 -0.63 -5.16
CA ASP A 86 20.59 0.64 -5.40
C ASP A 86 19.66 1.78 -4.93
N PRO A 87 20.11 2.70 -4.05
CA PRO A 87 19.26 3.73 -3.44
C PRO A 87 18.48 4.59 -4.45
N ARG A 88 18.94 4.68 -5.70
CA ARG A 88 18.25 5.42 -6.77
C ARG A 88 16.94 4.76 -7.23
N PHE A 89 16.73 3.49 -6.91
CA PHE A 89 15.56 2.71 -7.33
C PHE A 89 14.72 2.20 -6.15
N ALA A 90 15.04 2.60 -4.92
CA ALA A 90 14.28 2.20 -3.74
C ALA A 90 12.92 2.89 -3.70
N ILE A 91 11.83 2.11 -3.78
CA ILE A 91 10.45 2.54 -3.55
C ILE A 91 9.99 1.86 -2.24
N PHE A 92 9.56 2.65 -1.26
CA PHE A 92 9.56 2.25 0.16
C PHE A 92 8.30 1.53 0.64
N ALA A 93 8.34 0.21 0.77
CA ALA A 93 7.30 -0.59 1.40
C ALA A 93 7.57 -0.76 2.92
N SER A 94 6.55 -0.61 3.77
CA SER A 94 6.65 -0.90 5.22
C SER A 94 7.10 -2.31 5.59
N GLY A 95 6.86 -3.30 4.71
CA GLY A 95 7.18 -4.71 4.93
C GLY A 95 6.45 -5.36 6.12
N ASP A 96 6.53 -6.68 6.21
CA ASP A 96 5.97 -7.45 7.34
C ASP A 96 7.00 -7.68 8.47
N GLY A 97 8.25 -7.27 8.24
CA GLY A 97 9.37 -7.49 9.15
C GLY A 97 9.54 -6.43 10.25
N GLY A 98 8.79 -5.32 10.21
CA GLY A 98 9.02 -4.19 11.11
C GLY A 98 10.41 -3.57 10.91
N VAL A 99 11.01 -3.03 11.99
CA VAL A 99 12.37 -2.46 12.00
C VAL A 99 13.43 -3.58 11.97
N GLY A 100 13.55 -4.25 10.83
CA GLY A 100 14.51 -5.33 10.59
C GLY A 100 13.97 -6.73 10.93
N ARG A 101 14.37 -7.72 10.12
CA ARG A 101 14.02 -9.15 10.22
C ARG A 101 14.55 -9.87 11.48
N GLU A 102 14.93 -9.15 12.52
CA GLU A 102 15.53 -9.71 13.73
C GLU A 102 14.45 -9.96 14.80
N PRO A 103 14.14 -11.22 15.11
CA PRO A 103 13.15 -11.54 16.12
C PRO A 103 13.73 -11.20 17.49
N THR A 104 13.01 -10.40 18.27
CA THR A 104 13.29 -10.00 19.66
C THR A 104 14.34 -8.90 19.86
N VAL A 105 13.90 -7.67 20.15
CA VAL A 105 14.75 -6.71 20.88
C VAL A 105 13.95 -5.64 21.63
N ASN A 106 14.25 -5.52 22.94
CA ASN A 106 13.70 -4.51 23.86
C ASN A 106 14.04 -3.06 23.42
N CYS A 107 13.16 -2.12 23.79
CA CYS A 107 13.13 -0.71 23.37
C CYS A 107 14.40 0.20 23.44
N PRO A 108 15.50 -0.06 24.18
CA PRO A 108 16.70 0.80 24.10
C PRO A 108 17.56 0.57 22.83
N LEU A 109 17.22 -0.38 21.95
CA LEU A 109 18.16 -0.98 20.98
C LEU A 109 18.07 -0.50 19.53
N TYR A 110 17.33 0.57 19.23
CA TYR A 110 17.23 1.12 17.86
C TYR A 110 18.32 2.15 17.50
N ALA A 111 19.13 2.59 18.46
CA ALA A 111 20.24 3.50 18.20
C ALA A 111 21.22 2.88 17.19
N GLY A 112 21.37 3.53 16.02
CA GLY A 112 22.23 3.06 14.93
C GLY A 112 21.63 1.95 14.05
N LYS A 113 20.39 1.50 14.31
CA LYS A 113 19.68 0.50 13.48
C LYS A 113 18.73 1.11 12.45
N PHE A 114 18.48 2.42 12.52
CA PHE A 114 17.71 3.17 11.53
C PHE A 114 18.44 4.47 11.19
N ASN A 115 18.20 4.97 9.98
CA ASN A 115 18.70 6.28 9.57
C ASN A 115 17.67 7.35 9.97
N PRO A 116 17.95 8.19 10.99
CA PRO A 116 17.00 9.23 11.41
C PRO A 116 16.80 10.33 10.36
N ASN A 117 17.68 10.42 9.35
CA ASN A 117 17.58 11.35 8.24
C ASN A 117 16.98 10.70 6.97
N GLY A 118 16.55 9.44 7.05
CA GLY A 118 15.91 8.72 5.94
C GLY A 118 14.44 9.07 5.76
N CYS A 119 13.85 8.70 4.62
CA CYS A 119 12.41 8.78 4.42
C CYS A 119 11.70 7.87 5.43
N THR A 120 10.79 8.43 6.21
CA THR A 120 10.07 7.67 7.22
C THR A 120 8.84 6.97 6.64
N PHE A 121 8.51 5.82 7.21
CA PHE A 121 7.39 4.97 6.82
C PHE A 121 6.80 4.28 8.07
N PRO A 122 5.56 3.77 7.99
CA PRO A 122 4.61 3.93 6.88
C PRO A 122 4.03 5.36 6.78
N ASN A 123 3.43 5.70 5.63
CA ASN A 123 2.62 6.93 5.53
C ASN A 123 1.21 6.73 6.10
N VAL A 124 0.64 5.52 5.96
CA VAL A 124 -0.70 5.12 6.42
C VAL A 124 -0.69 3.63 6.81
N THR A 125 -1.72 3.19 7.53
CA THR A 125 -1.94 1.77 7.84
C THR A 125 -3.39 1.34 7.57
N THR A 126 -3.63 0.04 7.54
CA THR A 126 -4.94 -0.60 7.34
C THR A 126 -4.92 -1.97 8.02
N GLN A 127 -6.05 -2.68 8.03
CA GLN A 127 -6.13 -3.98 8.68
C GLN A 127 -5.18 -4.99 8.02
N ALA A 128 -4.35 -5.62 8.85
CA ALA A 128 -3.34 -6.60 8.44
C ALA A 128 -3.47 -7.94 9.22
N VAL A 129 -4.54 -8.09 10.01
CA VAL A 129 -4.76 -9.20 10.95
C VAL A 129 -6.14 -9.79 10.71
N ASN A 130 -6.25 -11.13 10.81
CA ASN A 130 -7.48 -11.90 10.56
C ASN A 130 -8.05 -11.60 9.17
N VAL A 131 -7.17 -11.68 8.18
CA VAL A 131 -7.52 -11.51 6.78
C VAL A 131 -7.80 -12.93 6.25
N GLU A 132 -9.02 -13.22 5.81
CA GLU A 132 -9.48 -14.59 5.54
C GLU A 132 -9.65 -14.85 4.03
N PRO A 133 -8.59 -15.24 3.29
CA PRO A 133 -8.74 -15.72 1.92
C PRO A 133 -9.37 -17.12 1.88
N VAL A 134 -10.10 -17.39 0.80
CA VAL A 134 -10.52 -18.75 0.45
C VAL A 134 -9.48 -19.38 -0.47
N ASN A 135 -8.76 -20.41 -0.02
CA ASN A 135 -7.79 -21.16 -0.81
C ASN A 135 -8.29 -22.59 -1.04
N GLY A 136 -8.41 -23.00 -2.30
CA GLY A 136 -8.91 -24.34 -2.65
C GLY A 136 -10.29 -24.67 -2.04
N GLY A 137 -11.15 -23.65 -1.83
CA GLY A 137 -12.46 -23.79 -1.20
C GLY A 137 -12.48 -23.80 0.34
N LYS A 138 -11.34 -23.53 1.00
CA LYS A 138 -11.24 -23.45 2.46
C LYS A 138 -10.88 -22.03 2.92
N TYR A 139 -11.50 -21.57 3.99
CA TYR A 139 -11.10 -20.34 4.67
C TYR A 139 -9.78 -20.57 5.41
N GLU A 140 -8.82 -19.70 5.17
CA GLU A 140 -7.54 -19.68 5.88
C GLU A 140 -7.40 -18.34 6.57
N ASN A 141 -6.73 -18.28 7.73
CA ASN A 141 -6.45 -17.03 8.41
C ASN A 141 -5.04 -16.57 8.02
N ASP A 142 -4.96 -15.37 7.44
CA ASP A 142 -3.76 -14.77 6.92
C ASP A 142 -3.47 -13.41 7.60
N TYR A 143 -2.19 -13.03 7.58
CA TYR A 143 -1.65 -11.85 8.24
C TYR A 143 -0.61 -11.19 7.33
N GLY A 144 -0.65 -9.88 7.19
CA GLY A 144 0.41 -9.17 6.49
C GLY A 144 0.03 -7.80 5.94
N THR A 145 1.05 -6.99 5.71
CA THR A 145 0.95 -5.69 5.04
C THR A 145 0.57 -5.81 3.57
N SER A 146 0.58 -7.03 2.99
CA SER A 146 0.03 -7.31 1.65
C SER A 146 -1.45 -6.96 1.61
N ALA A 147 -2.22 -7.55 2.52
CA ALA A 147 -3.64 -7.27 2.70
C ALA A 147 -3.89 -5.79 2.97
N ALA A 148 -3.07 -5.20 3.85
CA ALA A 148 -3.16 -3.80 4.21
C ALA A 148 -3.00 -2.89 2.97
N SER A 149 -1.97 -3.12 2.15
CA SER A 149 -1.70 -2.37 0.92
C SER A 149 -2.88 -2.45 -0.05
N LEU A 150 -3.46 -3.64 -0.22
CA LEU A 150 -4.61 -3.86 -1.11
C LEU A 150 -5.87 -3.16 -0.62
N MET A 151 -6.14 -3.21 0.69
CA MET A 151 -7.28 -2.50 1.28
C MET A 151 -7.15 -0.98 1.06
N PHE A 152 -5.95 -0.43 1.26
CA PHE A 152 -5.74 0.99 1.01
C PHE A 152 -5.86 1.34 -0.48
N ALA A 153 -5.25 0.55 -1.37
CA ALA A 153 -5.39 0.72 -2.82
C ALA A 153 -6.85 0.68 -3.27
N SER A 154 -7.64 -0.21 -2.68
CA SER A 154 -9.08 -0.36 -2.95
C SER A 154 -9.87 0.88 -2.58
N VAL A 155 -9.61 1.45 -1.39
CA VAL A 155 -10.21 2.73 -0.97
C VAL A 155 -9.89 3.86 -1.95
N ILE A 156 -8.64 3.94 -2.41
CA ILE A 156 -8.22 4.99 -3.35
C ILE A 156 -8.80 4.78 -4.75
N ALA A 157 -8.91 3.53 -5.22
CA ALA A 157 -9.51 3.21 -6.50
C ALA A 157 -10.99 3.62 -6.57
N LEU A 158 -11.77 3.33 -5.51
CA LEU A 158 -13.15 3.78 -5.37
C LEU A 158 -13.25 5.31 -5.30
N LEU A 159 -12.35 5.96 -4.56
CA LEU A 159 -12.36 7.41 -4.43
C LEU A 159 -12.01 8.10 -5.77
N ASN A 160 -11.08 7.53 -6.54
CA ASN A 160 -10.74 7.99 -7.88
C ASN A 160 -11.92 7.86 -8.84
N ASP A 161 -12.64 6.74 -8.81
CA ASP A 161 -13.84 6.54 -9.64
C ASP A 161 -14.89 7.64 -9.39
N GLN A 162 -15.12 7.99 -8.12
CA GLN A 162 -15.98 9.10 -7.75
C GLN A 162 -15.42 10.45 -8.21
N CYS A 163 -14.11 10.70 -8.03
CA CYS A 163 -13.47 11.96 -8.44
C CYS A 163 -13.51 12.18 -9.95
N ILE A 164 -13.33 11.13 -10.74
CA ILE A 164 -13.44 11.18 -12.20
C ILE A 164 -14.87 11.52 -12.60
N THR A 165 -15.85 10.82 -12.04
CA THR A 165 -17.27 11.03 -12.37
C THR A 165 -17.75 12.43 -12.00
N THR A 166 -17.25 13.00 -10.90
CA THR A 166 -17.74 14.28 -10.37
C THR A 166 -16.90 15.49 -10.79
N ARG A 167 -15.59 15.33 -10.95
CA ARG A 167 -14.63 16.43 -11.15
C ARG A 167 -13.71 16.23 -12.36
N ASN A 168 -13.91 15.16 -13.12
CA ASN A 168 -13.16 14.81 -14.32
C ASN A 168 -11.63 14.77 -14.12
N ARG A 169 -11.19 14.36 -12.92
CA ARG A 169 -9.77 14.21 -12.58
C ARG A 169 -9.57 13.19 -11.44
N PRO A 170 -8.51 12.37 -11.47
CA PRO A 170 -8.14 11.52 -10.34
C PRO A 170 -7.40 12.32 -9.25
N LEU A 171 -7.08 11.67 -8.12
CA LEU A 171 -6.36 12.26 -7.00
C LEU A 171 -4.86 12.49 -7.27
N GLY A 172 -4.25 11.70 -8.16
CA GLY A 172 -2.83 11.76 -8.45
C GLY A 172 -1.96 11.33 -7.27
N PHE A 173 -0.79 11.94 -7.10
CA PHE A 173 0.14 11.58 -6.03
C PHE A 173 -0.43 11.94 -4.65
N LEU A 174 -0.64 10.92 -3.81
CA LEU A 174 -1.49 11.03 -2.62
C LEU A 174 -0.81 11.70 -1.41
N ASN A 175 0.51 11.56 -1.24
CA ASN A 175 1.19 11.98 -0.01
C ASN A 175 0.93 13.46 0.34
N PRO A 176 1.04 14.44 -0.59
CA PRO A 176 0.74 15.83 -0.27
C PRO A 176 -0.68 16.04 0.28
N LEU A 177 -1.68 15.33 -0.24
CA LEU A 177 -3.06 15.40 0.25
C LEU A 177 -3.18 14.85 1.67
N LEU A 178 -2.57 13.69 1.94
CA LEU A 178 -2.60 13.03 3.25
C LEU A 178 -1.96 13.89 4.34
N TYR A 179 -0.74 14.38 4.09
CA TYR A 179 0.01 15.18 5.05
C TYR A 179 -0.58 16.58 5.26
N ALA A 180 -1.25 17.15 4.26
CA ALA A 180 -1.97 18.41 4.41
C ALA A 180 -3.30 18.29 5.17
N ASN A 181 -3.87 17.07 5.25
CA ASN A 181 -5.21 16.83 5.83
C ASN A 181 -5.23 15.56 6.70
N PRO A 182 -4.44 15.48 7.79
CA PRO A 182 -4.34 14.25 8.59
C PRO A 182 -5.68 13.79 9.16
N SER A 183 -6.66 14.69 9.35
CA SER A 183 -8.01 14.37 9.80
C SER A 183 -8.82 13.47 8.85
N ILE A 184 -8.35 13.23 7.62
CA ILE A 184 -8.96 12.24 6.70
C ILE A 184 -8.60 10.80 7.07
N LEU A 185 -7.80 10.63 8.13
CA LEU A 185 -7.35 9.36 8.67
C LEU A 185 -7.78 9.24 10.13
N ASN A 186 -7.96 8.01 10.62
CA ASN A 186 -8.15 7.74 12.04
C ASN A 186 -6.78 7.42 12.64
N ASP A 187 -6.29 8.31 13.50
CA ASP A 187 -5.03 8.19 14.22
C ASP A 187 -5.05 6.98 15.18
N ILE A 188 -3.96 6.22 15.21
CA ILE A 188 -3.79 5.08 16.10
C ILE A 188 -2.74 5.44 17.13
N THR A 189 -3.17 5.66 18.36
CA THR A 189 -2.32 6.20 19.44
C THR A 189 -2.03 5.19 20.55
N SER A 190 -2.49 3.95 20.39
CA SER A 190 -2.34 2.91 21.41
C SER A 190 -1.84 1.62 20.81
N ASP A 191 -0.78 1.07 21.40
CA ASP A 191 -0.31 -0.26 21.10
C ASP A 191 0.21 -0.98 22.34
N SER A 192 0.35 -2.31 22.25
CA SER A 192 0.63 -3.18 23.39
C SER A 192 1.96 -3.90 23.31
N ASN A 193 2.81 -3.59 22.33
CA ASN A 193 4.06 -4.30 22.11
C ASN A 193 5.26 -3.44 22.55
N PRO A 194 5.87 -3.73 23.71
CA PRO A 194 6.98 -2.95 24.24
C PRO A 194 8.33 -3.20 23.52
N ASN A 195 8.36 -4.08 22.50
CA ASN A 195 9.57 -4.48 21.78
C ASN A 195 9.65 -3.90 20.37
N ARG A 196 8.90 -2.84 20.10
CA ARG A 196 8.93 -2.09 18.84
C ARG A 196 8.70 -0.61 19.12
N PHE A 197 8.82 0.23 18.08
CA PHE A 197 8.32 1.60 18.17
C PHE A 197 6.86 1.62 18.66
N SER A 198 6.51 2.66 19.40
CA SER A 198 5.14 2.85 19.90
C SER A 198 4.33 3.72 18.97
N SER A 199 3.05 3.40 18.87
CA SER A 199 2.03 4.32 18.36
C SER A 199 1.90 5.52 19.29
N ILE A 200 1.86 6.72 18.71
CA ILE A 200 1.76 8.00 19.44
C ILE A 200 0.81 8.93 18.68
N ASP A 201 0.41 10.04 19.31
CA ASP A 201 -0.40 11.06 18.63
C ASP A 201 0.27 11.55 17.33
N SER A 202 -0.54 11.69 16.27
CA SER A 202 -0.14 12.11 14.92
C SER A 202 0.67 11.05 14.14
N TRP A 203 1.72 11.45 13.42
CA TRP A 203 2.50 10.50 12.63
C TRP A 203 3.41 9.67 13.55
N ASP A 204 3.34 8.35 13.41
CA ASP A 204 4.22 7.41 14.13
C ASP A 204 4.85 6.36 13.17
N PRO A 205 6.02 5.77 13.51
CA PRO A 205 6.72 4.81 12.65
C PRO A 205 6.12 3.39 12.65
N VAL A 206 4.96 3.17 13.29
CA VAL A 206 4.20 1.91 13.31
C VAL A 206 3.00 2.00 12.38
N THR A 207 2.23 3.09 12.46
CA THR A 207 0.94 3.26 11.78
C THR A 207 0.89 4.43 10.82
N GLY A 208 1.94 5.25 10.77
CA GLY A 208 2.00 6.44 9.93
C GLY A 208 1.00 7.47 10.42
N LEU A 209 0.22 8.03 9.51
CA LEU A 209 -0.88 8.94 9.85
C LEU A 209 -2.18 8.19 10.25
N GLY A 210 -2.15 6.86 10.34
CA GLY A 210 -3.30 6.04 10.73
C GLY A 210 -4.09 5.44 9.56
N THR A 211 -5.37 5.12 9.81
CA THR A 211 -6.24 4.37 8.89
C THR A 211 -7.15 5.24 8.03
N PRO A 212 -7.43 4.89 6.76
CA PRO A 212 -8.32 5.67 5.90
C PRO A 212 -9.73 5.83 6.48
N ASN A 213 -10.17 7.08 6.67
CA ASN A 213 -11.56 7.41 6.96
C ASN A 213 -12.27 7.79 5.65
N TYR A 214 -12.94 6.81 5.02
CA TYR A 214 -13.53 7.00 3.69
C TYR A 214 -14.53 8.15 3.62
N THR A 215 -15.36 8.33 4.65
CA THR A 215 -16.33 9.42 4.72
C THR A 215 -15.66 10.78 4.71
N THR A 216 -14.59 10.95 5.48
CA THR A 216 -13.88 12.24 5.57
C THR A 216 -13.03 12.48 4.33
N LEU A 217 -12.40 11.44 3.78
CA LEU A 217 -11.71 11.47 2.48
C LEU A 217 -12.63 12.02 1.39
N ARG A 218 -13.83 11.44 1.25
CA ARG A 218 -14.84 11.88 0.27
C ARG A 218 -15.19 13.36 0.42
N ARG A 219 -15.40 13.83 1.66
CA ARG A 219 -15.71 15.24 1.92
C ARG A 219 -14.56 16.16 1.50
N VAL A 220 -13.33 15.87 1.90
CA VAL A 220 -12.16 16.72 1.62
C VAL A 220 -11.86 16.79 0.12
N VAL A 221 -12.01 15.68 -0.60
CA VAL A 221 -11.78 15.67 -2.04
C VAL A 221 -13.01 16.12 -2.85
N GLY A 222 -14.08 16.55 -2.18
CA GLY A 222 -15.27 17.14 -2.83
C GLY A 222 -16.13 16.13 -3.60
N VAL A 223 -16.20 14.88 -3.12
CA VAL A 223 -16.98 13.79 -3.72
C VAL A 223 -17.99 13.21 -2.71
N GLY A 224 -18.97 14.01 -2.34
CA GLY A 224 -20.05 13.58 -1.45
C GLY A 224 -20.89 14.77 -0.97
N GLY A 225 -22.16 14.76 -1.36
CA GLY A 225 -23.24 15.42 -0.64
C GLY A 225 -23.86 14.46 0.37
#